data_AF-A0A8C5SKR7-F1
#
_entry.id   AF-A0A8C5SKR7-F1
#
_cell.length_a   1.000
_cell.length_b   1.000
_cell.length_c   1.000
_cell.angle_alpha   90.00
_cell.angle_beta   90.00
_cell.angle_gamma   90.00
#
_symmetry.space_group_name_H-M   'P 1'
#
loop_
_entity.id
_entity.type
_entity.pdbx_description
1 polymer ?
#
loop_
_entity_poly.entity_id
_entity_poly.type
_entity_poly.pdbx_seq_one_letter_code
_entity_poly.pdbx_strand_id
1 'polypeptide(L)'
;GLVNFSSQNSWANCILYLISCFRTRIKSSVPVHQVLDLMPSLGLDLKRHLRAVAGEKGDVEAAEKLLSLVEKEAPDSPGLCQEFCQALVKGGYAAAGYLDPNLNELPSPSLEAAGDLGKALVNLFFDRLTDTLQATQVAFRCLGKGLLNPEDVERVSRNRAMAADKQGNKPAVREMLYRITQKKEWLSPFLEVLGEAGHANMAAYISGHPSASNRCDQWGKLDFLNDHMILFNDSIIH
;
A
#
# COMPACT_ATOMS: atom_id res chain seq x y z
N GLY A 1 -13.15 -34.53 -12.80
CA GLY A 1 -14.29 -33.60 -12.99
C GLY A 1 -14.81 -33.09 -11.65
N LEU A 2 -15.55 -33.91 -10.91
CA LEU A 2 -16.31 -33.48 -9.73
C LEU A 2 -15.48 -33.10 -8.49
N VAL A 3 -14.33 -33.75 -8.25
CA VAL A 3 -13.48 -33.49 -7.07
C VAL A 3 -12.80 -32.10 -7.13
N ASN A 4 -12.48 -31.60 -8.34
CA ASN A 4 -11.89 -30.27 -8.50
C ASN A 4 -12.91 -29.15 -8.29
N PHE A 5 -14.17 -29.36 -8.70
CA PHE A 5 -15.22 -28.35 -8.58
C PHE A 5 -15.65 -28.14 -7.12
N SER A 6 -15.78 -29.23 -6.34
CA SER A 6 -16.09 -29.15 -4.91
C SER A 6 -14.95 -28.55 -4.08
N SER A 7 -13.69 -28.86 -4.42
CA SER A 7 -12.52 -28.26 -3.76
C SER A 7 -12.35 -26.77 -4.09
N GLN A 8 -12.58 -26.36 -5.34
CA GLN A 8 -12.56 -24.94 -5.75
C GLN A 8 -13.67 -24.13 -5.07
N ASN A 9 -14.89 -24.68 -4.95
CA ASN A 9 -15.98 -24.02 -4.24
C ASN A 9 -15.70 -23.87 -2.74
N SER A 10 -15.10 -24.89 -2.11
CA SER A 10 -14.69 -24.81 -0.70
C SER A 10 -13.64 -23.73 -0.46
N TRP A 11 -12.62 -23.66 -1.32
CA TRP A 11 -11.57 -22.64 -1.24
C TRP A 11 -12.13 -21.23 -1.48
N ALA A 12 -12.96 -21.04 -2.52
CA ALA A 12 -13.59 -19.76 -2.81
C ALA A 12 -14.45 -19.27 -1.63
N ASN A 13 -15.23 -20.17 -1.01
CA ASN A 13 -16.02 -19.83 0.19
C ASN A 13 -15.13 -19.40 1.36
N CYS A 14 -13.97 -20.04 1.55
CA CYS A 14 -12.99 -19.62 2.56
C CYS A 14 -12.47 -18.20 2.28
N ILE A 15 -12.12 -17.90 1.02
CA ILE A 15 -11.69 -16.55 0.64
C ILE A 15 -12.79 -15.51 0.87
N LEU A 16 -14.04 -15.80 0.48
CA LEU A 16 -15.16 -14.88 0.72
C LEU A 16 -15.38 -14.63 2.21
N TYR A 17 -15.23 -15.66 3.05
CA TYR A 17 -15.27 -15.50 4.50
C TYR A 17 -14.16 -14.58 5.01
N LEU A 18 -12.92 -14.76 4.54
CA LEU A 18 -11.79 -13.90 4.91
C LEU A 18 -11.98 -12.45 4.44
N ILE A 19 -12.54 -12.24 3.25
CA ILE A 19 -12.94 -10.91 2.76
C ILE A 19 -13.92 -10.26 3.73
N SER A 20 -14.93 -11.01 4.21
CA SER A 20 -15.88 -10.50 5.20
C SER A 20 -15.21 -10.17 6.54
N CYS A 21 -14.32 -11.02 7.03
CA CYS A 21 -13.63 -10.81 8.33
C CYS A 21 -12.70 -9.59 8.30
N PHE A 22 -11.93 -9.43 7.23
CA PHE A 22 -10.87 -8.42 7.14
C PHE A 22 -11.19 -7.27 6.19
N ARG A 23 -12.47 -7.09 5.84
CA ARG A 23 -12.94 -6.15 4.82
C ARG A 23 -12.31 -4.76 4.93
N THR A 24 -12.31 -4.20 6.14
CA THR A 24 -11.76 -2.87 6.42
C THR A 24 -10.26 -2.77 6.12
N ARG A 25 -9.50 -3.82 6.46
CA ARG A 25 -8.05 -3.87 6.18
C ARG A 25 -7.76 -4.10 4.71
N ILE A 26 -8.51 -4.99 4.07
CA ILE A 26 -8.35 -5.28 2.64
C ILE A 26 -8.64 -4.02 1.82
N LYS A 27 -9.78 -3.35 2.02
CA LYS A 27 -10.14 -2.18 1.19
C LYS A 27 -9.19 -0.98 1.34
N SER A 28 -8.51 -0.84 2.48
CA SER A 28 -7.52 0.21 2.72
C SER A 28 -6.12 -0.12 2.19
N SER A 29 -5.93 -1.32 1.63
CA SER A 29 -4.64 -1.82 1.13
C SER A 29 -4.70 -2.43 -0.27
N VAL A 30 -5.82 -2.25 -0.99
CA VAL A 30 -6.02 -2.73 -2.37
C VAL A 30 -5.77 -1.59 -3.36
N PRO A 31 -4.69 -1.66 -4.16
CA PRO A 31 -4.48 -0.74 -5.27
C PRO A 31 -5.34 -1.17 -6.47
N VAL A 32 -6.57 -0.65 -6.51
CA VAL A 32 -7.65 -1.10 -7.41
C VAL A 32 -7.20 -1.13 -8.86
N HIS A 33 -6.54 -0.08 -9.33
CA HIS A 33 -6.11 0.04 -10.73
C HIS A 33 -5.22 -1.14 -11.16
N GLN A 34 -4.21 -1.47 -10.36
CA GLN A 34 -3.25 -2.54 -10.66
C GLN A 34 -3.89 -3.92 -10.52
N VAL A 35 -4.77 -4.10 -9.53
CA VAL A 35 -5.47 -5.37 -9.34
C VAL A 35 -6.40 -5.68 -10.52
N LEU A 36 -7.15 -4.68 -11.01
CA LEU A 36 -8.04 -4.87 -12.15
C LEU A 36 -7.32 -5.24 -13.46
N ASP A 37 -6.07 -4.84 -13.62
CA ASP A 37 -5.25 -5.21 -14.78
C ASP A 37 -4.93 -6.72 -14.80
N LEU A 38 -4.90 -7.35 -13.61
CA LEU A 38 -4.59 -8.77 -13.42
C LEU A 38 -5.82 -9.68 -13.25
N MET A 39 -7.03 -9.14 -13.38
CA MET A 39 -8.29 -9.89 -13.25
C MET A 39 -9.03 -10.02 -14.59
N PRO A 40 -8.57 -10.87 -15.54
CA PRO A 40 -9.17 -10.98 -16.87
C PRO A 40 -10.64 -11.42 -16.87
N SER A 41 -11.12 -12.13 -15.85
CA SER A 41 -12.52 -12.57 -15.76
C SER A 41 -13.52 -11.44 -15.55
N LEU A 42 -13.07 -10.26 -15.10
CA LEU A 42 -13.93 -9.08 -14.96
C LEU A 42 -14.17 -8.40 -16.31
N GLY A 43 -15.45 -8.19 -16.64
CA GLY A 43 -15.87 -7.46 -17.84
C GLY A 43 -15.27 -6.05 -17.92
N LEU A 44 -14.95 -5.61 -19.13
CA LEU A 44 -14.30 -4.31 -19.37
C LEU A 44 -15.11 -3.13 -18.83
N ASP A 45 -16.44 -3.18 -18.94
CA ASP A 45 -17.31 -2.10 -18.45
C ASP A 45 -17.31 -2.00 -16.92
N LEU A 46 -17.27 -3.14 -16.22
CA LEU A 46 -17.13 -3.17 -14.76
C LEU A 46 -15.77 -2.62 -14.33
N LYS A 47 -14.69 -2.99 -15.02
CA LYS A 47 -13.35 -2.42 -14.76
C LYS A 47 -13.33 -0.92 -14.98
N ARG A 48 -13.94 -0.41 -16.05
CA ARG A 48 -14.04 1.04 -16.31
C ARG A 48 -14.83 1.74 -15.21
N HIS A 49 -15.95 1.17 -14.78
CA HIS A 49 -16.76 1.72 -13.70
C HIS A 49 -15.97 1.80 -12.38
N LEU A 50 -15.26 0.73 -12.00
CA LEU A 50 -14.44 0.72 -10.79
C LEU A 50 -13.29 1.74 -10.84
N ARG A 51 -12.64 1.91 -11.99
CA ARG A 51 -11.62 2.96 -12.18
C ARG A 51 -12.22 4.36 -12.10
N ALA A 52 -13.42 4.58 -12.64
CA ALA A 52 -14.12 5.86 -12.50
C ALA A 52 -14.44 6.16 -11.03
N VAL A 53 -14.93 5.17 -10.27
CA VAL A 53 -15.17 5.33 -8.83
C VAL A 53 -13.87 5.65 -8.10
N ALA A 54 -12.75 5.01 -8.45
CA ALA A 54 -11.46 5.29 -7.84
C ALA A 54 -11.01 6.75 -8.08
N GLY A 55 -11.25 7.27 -9.29
CA GLY A 55 -10.97 8.67 -9.63
C GLY A 55 -11.88 9.68 -8.93
N GLU A 56 -13.16 9.35 -8.72
CA GLU A 56 -14.15 10.27 -8.14
C GLU A 56 -14.21 10.22 -6.60
N LYS A 57 -14.07 9.03 -6.02
CA LYS A 57 -14.31 8.76 -4.59
C LYS A 57 -13.10 8.22 -3.86
N GLY A 58 -12.01 7.94 -4.57
CA GLY A 58 -10.79 7.37 -4.01
C GLY A 58 -10.76 5.84 -4.07
N ASP A 59 -9.55 5.30 -3.86
CA ASP A 59 -9.30 3.86 -4.00
C ASP A 59 -10.03 3.00 -2.95
N VAL A 60 -10.25 3.52 -1.74
CA VAL A 60 -10.91 2.76 -0.65
C VAL A 60 -12.35 2.40 -1.05
N GLU A 61 -13.07 3.35 -1.63
CA GLU A 61 -14.46 3.20 -2.06
C GLU A 61 -14.56 2.33 -3.31
N ALA A 62 -13.59 2.43 -4.20
CA ALA A 62 -13.48 1.55 -5.35
C ALA A 62 -13.13 0.12 -4.93
N ALA A 63 -12.27 -0.06 -3.93
CA ALA A 63 -11.91 -1.35 -3.37
C ALA A 63 -13.11 -1.99 -2.67
N GLU A 64 -13.87 -1.23 -1.88
CA GLU A 64 -15.14 -1.68 -1.29
C GLU A 64 -16.10 -2.23 -2.35
N LYS A 65 -16.28 -1.50 -3.47
CA LYS A 65 -17.10 -1.96 -4.58
C LYS A 65 -16.53 -3.19 -5.28
N LEU A 66 -15.22 -3.26 -5.45
CA LEU A 66 -14.56 -4.45 -6.01
C LEU A 66 -14.80 -5.67 -5.13
N LEU A 67 -14.68 -5.55 -3.80
CA LEU A 67 -14.95 -6.64 -2.86
C LEU A 67 -16.41 -7.11 -2.93
N SER A 68 -17.37 -6.18 -2.91
CA SER A 68 -18.79 -6.52 -3.11
C SER A 68 -19.06 -7.21 -4.44
N LEU A 69 -18.34 -6.82 -5.49
CA LEU A 69 -18.48 -7.42 -6.81
C LEU A 69 -17.89 -8.83 -6.83
N VAL A 70 -16.73 -9.04 -6.22
CA VAL A 70 -16.14 -10.38 -6.08
C VAL A 70 -17.07 -11.29 -5.28
N GLU A 71 -17.64 -10.83 -4.17
CA GLU A 71 -18.62 -11.59 -3.37
C GLU A 71 -19.86 -11.98 -4.17
N LYS A 72 -20.36 -11.07 -5.01
CA LYS A 72 -21.55 -11.29 -5.82
C LYS A 72 -21.31 -12.23 -6.99
N GLU A 73 -20.21 -12.06 -7.72
CA GLU A 73 -19.95 -12.74 -9.00
C GLU A 73 -19.14 -14.04 -8.83
N ALA A 74 -18.51 -14.27 -7.66
CA ALA A 74 -17.72 -15.49 -7.40
C ALA A 74 -18.50 -16.81 -7.58
N PRO A 75 -19.79 -16.94 -7.22
CA PRO A 75 -20.55 -18.17 -7.46
C PRO A 75 -20.68 -18.52 -8.96
N ASP A 76 -20.78 -17.50 -9.82
CA ASP A 76 -21.04 -17.65 -11.26
C ASP A 76 -19.76 -17.55 -12.11
N SER A 77 -18.64 -17.13 -11.52
CA SER A 77 -17.34 -16.92 -12.19
C SER A 77 -16.22 -17.75 -11.54
N PRO A 78 -16.08 -19.04 -11.92
CA PRO A 78 -15.03 -19.90 -11.40
C PRO A 78 -13.65 -19.30 -11.64
N GLY A 79 -12.90 -19.05 -10.57
CA GLY A 79 -11.55 -18.46 -10.64
C GLY A 79 -11.48 -16.97 -10.32
N LEU A 80 -12.60 -16.26 -10.16
CA LEU A 80 -12.57 -14.82 -9.83
C LEU A 80 -11.84 -14.53 -8.51
N CYS A 81 -12.14 -15.30 -7.45
CA CYS A 81 -11.42 -15.19 -6.18
C CYS A 81 -9.92 -15.52 -6.33
N GLN A 82 -9.60 -16.48 -7.20
CA GLN A 82 -8.22 -16.87 -7.47
C GLN A 82 -7.45 -15.75 -8.18
N GLU A 83 -8.03 -15.16 -9.22
CA GLU A 83 -7.45 -14.00 -9.91
C GLU A 83 -7.23 -12.83 -8.97
N PHE A 84 -8.21 -12.53 -8.10
CA PHE A 84 -8.10 -11.47 -7.10
C PHE A 84 -6.92 -11.74 -6.15
N CYS A 85 -6.85 -12.92 -5.52
CA CYS A 85 -5.76 -13.26 -4.62
C CYS A 85 -4.40 -13.27 -5.33
N GLN A 86 -4.32 -13.83 -6.55
CA GLN A 86 -3.09 -13.85 -7.34
C GLN A 86 -2.63 -12.45 -7.74
N ALA A 87 -3.56 -11.54 -8.06
CA ALA A 87 -3.24 -10.15 -8.34
C ALA A 87 -2.58 -9.47 -7.13
N LEU A 88 -3.07 -9.73 -5.91
CA LEU A 88 -2.50 -9.19 -4.69
C LEU A 88 -1.13 -9.78 -4.37
N VAL A 89 -0.97 -11.10 -4.49
CA VAL A 89 0.30 -11.80 -4.27
C VAL A 89 1.35 -11.35 -5.27
N LYS A 90 1.03 -11.33 -6.57
CA LYS A 90 1.94 -10.89 -7.64
C LYS A 90 2.35 -9.43 -7.48
N GLY A 91 1.45 -8.60 -6.96
CA GLY A 91 1.73 -7.20 -6.65
C GLY A 91 2.52 -6.98 -5.35
N GLY A 92 2.68 -7.99 -4.50
CA GLY A 92 3.30 -7.86 -3.19
C GLY A 92 2.51 -6.97 -2.22
N TYR A 93 1.18 -6.91 -2.37
CA TYR A 93 0.34 -5.99 -1.60
C TYR A 93 -0.01 -6.57 -0.22
N ALA A 94 -0.08 -5.70 0.79
CA ALA A 94 -0.39 -6.09 2.16
C ALA A 94 -1.74 -6.82 2.28
N ALA A 95 -2.70 -6.47 1.41
CA ALA A 95 -4.01 -7.12 1.34
C ALA A 95 -3.94 -8.65 1.15
N ALA A 96 -2.87 -9.17 0.52
CA ALA A 96 -2.71 -10.61 0.27
C ALA A 96 -2.64 -11.43 1.57
N GLY A 97 -2.03 -10.88 2.62
CA GLY A 97 -1.84 -11.60 3.90
C GLY A 97 -3.16 -11.93 4.61
N TYR A 98 -4.20 -11.12 4.40
CA TYR A 98 -5.53 -11.35 4.96
C TYR A 98 -6.33 -12.42 4.22
N LEU A 99 -5.87 -12.83 3.03
CA LEU A 99 -6.57 -13.79 2.17
C LEU A 99 -5.85 -15.15 2.10
N ASP A 100 -4.89 -15.40 3.00
CA ASP A 100 -4.29 -16.73 3.16
C ASP A 100 -5.23 -17.64 3.96
N PRO A 101 -5.75 -18.74 3.37
CA PRO A 101 -6.61 -19.69 4.09
C PRO A 101 -5.96 -20.33 5.31
N ASN A 102 -4.62 -20.39 5.35
CA ASN A 102 -3.89 -20.96 6.48
C ASN A 102 -3.56 -19.92 7.56
N LEU A 103 -3.85 -18.64 7.31
CA LEU A 103 -3.56 -17.52 8.21
C LEU A 103 -2.07 -17.39 8.59
N ASN A 104 -1.16 -17.98 7.81
CA ASN A 104 0.27 -17.92 8.07
C ASN A 104 0.83 -16.53 7.75
N GLU A 105 0.24 -15.87 6.74
CA GLU A 105 0.65 -14.56 6.26
C GLU A 105 -0.12 -13.40 6.93
N LEU A 106 -0.98 -13.70 7.91
CA LEU A 106 -1.77 -12.69 8.60
C LEU A 106 -0.83 -11.79 9.45
N PRO A 107 -0.87 -10.46 9.27
CA PRO A 107 0.00 -9.57 10.03
C PRO A 107 -0.38 -9.56 11.51
N SER A 108 0.63 -9.45 12.39
CA SER A 108 0.39 -9.26 13.82
C SER A 108 -0.18 -7.86 14.10
N PRO A 109 -0.93 -7.68 15.20
CA PRO A 109 -1.45 -6.35 15.57
C PRO A 109 -0.37 -5.28 15.72
N SER A 110 0.81 -5.65 16.21
CA SER A 110 1.96 -4.73 16.34
C SER A 110 2.51 -4.31 14.98
N LEU A 111 2.58 -5.25 14.02
CA LEU A 111 3.04 -4.97 12.66
C LEU A 111 2.04 -4.07 11.91
N GLU A 112 0.74 -4.33 12.07
CA GLU A 112 -0.31 -3.45 11.54
C GLU A 112 -0.20 -2.04 12.12
N ALA A 113 -0.08 -1.90 13.44
CA ALA A 113 0.02 -0.61 14.11
C ALA A 113 1.24 0.19 13.65
N ALA A 114 2.39 -0.46 13.47
CA ALA A 114 3.59 0.17 12.93
C ALA A 114 3.37 0.65 11.48
N GLY A 115 2.76 -0.17 10.63
CA GLY A 115 2.42 0.19 9.26
C GLY A 115 1.43 1.36 9.18
N ASP A 116 0.41 1.37 10.03
CA ASP A 116 -0.61 2.43 10.12
C ASP A 116 0.01 3.75 10.59
N LEU A 117 0.85 3.72 11.63
CA LEU A 117 1.60 4.89 12.08
C LEU A 117 2.52 5.42 10.98
N GLY A 118 3.24 4.53 10.29
CA GLY A 118 4.09 4.89 9.15
C GLY A 118 3.30 5.60 8.04
N LYS A 119 2.11 5.10 7.69
CA LYS A 119 1.21 5.74 6.72
C LYS A 119 0.75 7.12 7.21
N ALA A 120 0.38 7.24 8.48
CA ALA A 120 -0.03 8.51 9.07
C ALA A 120 1.11 9.55 9.02
N LEU A 121 2.35 9.15 9.31
CA LEU A 121 3.52 10.01 9.24
C LEU A 121 3.89 10.39 7.80
N VAL A 122 3.79 9.46 6.85
CA VAL A 122 3.94 9.77 5.42
C VAL A 122 2.92 10.82 4.97
N ASN A 123 1.66 10.70 5.40
CA ASN A 123 0.62 11.67 5.08
C ASN A 123 0.87 13.02 5.78
N LEU A 124 1.30 13.01 7.04
CA LEU A 124 1.61 14.22 7.81
C LEU A 124 2.75 15.02 7.20
N PHE A 125 3.80 14.33 6.72
CA PHE A 125 4.98 14.95 6.13
C PHE A 125 4.96 14.95 4.60
N PHE A 126 3.80 14.71 3.98
CA PHE A 126 3.69 14.45 2.55
C PHE A 126 4.28 15.57 1.68
N ASP A 127 3.99 16.83 2.00
CA ASP A 127 4.52 17.99 1.26
C ASP A 127 6.05 18.04 1.35
N ARG A 128 6.60 17.84 2.54
CA ARG A 128 8.05 17.82 2.76
C ARG A 128 8.72 16.65 2.03
N LEU A 129 8.14 15.45 2.08
CA LEU A 129 8.64 14.28 1.36
C LEU A 129 8.63 14.54 -0.15
N THR A 130 7.54 15.13 -0.65
CA THR A 130 7.38 15.46 -2.07
C THR A 130 8.40 16.51 -2.54
N ASP A 131 8.78 17.46 -1.67
CA ASP A 131 9.76 18.50 -1.97
C ASP A 131 11.22 18.03 -1.88
N THR A 132 11.49 16.95 -1.16
CA THR A 132 12.87 16.55 -0.81
C THR A 132 13.33 15.25 -1.47
N LEU A 133 12.44 14.27 -1.64
CA LEU A 133 12.81 12.96 -2.16
C LEU A 133 13.10 13.01 -3.66
N GLN A 134 14.14 12.30 -4.10
CA GLN A 134 14.40 12.06 -5.52
C GLN A 134 13.70 10.79 -5.97
N ALA A 135 12.52 10.92 -6.60
CA ALA A 135 11.61 9.79 -6.87
C ALA A 135 12.29 8.62 -7.59
N THR A 136 13.03 8.86 -8.67
CA THR A 136 13.66 7.79 -9.47
C THR A 136 14.81 7.11 -8.73
N GLN A 137 15.60 7.88 -7.98
CA GLN A 137 16.72 7.33 -7.21
C GLN A 137 16.21 6.43 -6.08
N VAL A 138 15.22 6.91 -5.33
CA VAL A 138 14.60 6.16 -4.24
C VAL A 138 13.88 4.92 -4.80
N ALA A 139 13.09 5.06 -5.87
CA ALA A 139 12.37 3.95 -6.49
C ALA A 139 13.31 2.84 -6.99
N PHE A 140 14.45 3.19 -7.59
CA PHE A 140 15.44 2.20 -8.04
C PHE A 140 16.06 1.41 -6.88
N ARG A 141 16.30 2.07 -5.73
CA ARG A 141 16.76 1.38 -4.52
C ARG A 141 15.67 0.52 -3.91
N CYS A 142 14.41 0.98 -3.91
CA CYS A 142 13.27 0.17 -3.49
C CYS A 142 13.11 -1.09 -4.35
N LEU A 143 13.39 -1.02 -5.66
CA LEU A 143 13.44 -2.20 -6.52
C LEU A 143 14.53 -3.18 -6.08
N GLY A 144 15.73 -2.69 -5.77
CA GLY A 144 16.83 -3.52 -5.26
C GLY A 144 16.53 -4.23 -3.94
N LYS A 145 15.69 -3.64 -3.09
CA LYS A 145 15.21 -4.23 -1.83
C LYS A 145 13.93 -5.06 -1.98
N GLY A 146 13.43 -5.25 -3.22
CA GLY A 146 12.20 -6.00 -3.48
C GLY A 146 10.90 -5.30 -3.05
N LEU A 147 10.98 -4.03 -2.65
CA LEU A 147 9.83 -3.25 -2.20
C LEU A 147 8.96 -2.77 -3.39
N LEU A 148 9.61 -2.42 -4.49
CA LEU A 148 8.94 -2.11 -5.76
C LEU A 148 9.30 -3.17 -6.80
N ASN A 149 8.41 -3.38 -7.77
CA ASN A 149 8.68 -4.22 -8.93
C ASN A 149 9.05 -3.34 -10.16
N PRO A 150 9.51 -3.93 -11.29
CA PRO A 150 9.88 -3.16 -12.47
C PRO A 150 8.76 -2.29 -13.04
N GLU A 151 7.52 -2.76 -12.99
CA GLU A 151 6.35 -1.99 -13.45
C GLU A 151 6.11 -0.75 -12.58
N ASP A 152 6.26 -0.89 -11.26
CA ASP A 152 6.15 0.22 -10.30
C ASP A 152 7.18 1.32 -10.64
N VAL A 153 8.44 0.93 -10.89
CA VAL A 153 9.51 1.87 -11.23
C VAL A 153 9.28 2.53 -12.59
N GLU A 154 8.77 1.78 -13.58
CA GLU A 154 8.42 2.33 -14.89
C GLU A 154 7.33 3.39 -14.75
N ARG A 155 6.29 3.13 -13.94
CA ARG A 155 5.21 4.09 -13.68
C ARG A 155 5.71 5.36 -12.98
N VAL A 156 6.59 5.23 -11.98
CA VAL A 156 7.23 6.37 -11.32
C VAL A 156 8.06 7.18 -12.34
N SER A 157 8.83 6.51 -13.18
CA SER A 157 9.68 7.14 -14.20
C SER A 157 8.86 7.86 -15.27
N ARG A 158 7.73 7.26 -15.69
CA ARG A 158 6.80 7.87 -16.65
C ARG A 158 6.16 9.13 -16.09
N ASN A 159 5.69 9.10 -14.84
CA ASN A 159 5.15 10.29 -14.17
C ASN A 159 6.19 11.42 -14.07
N ARG A 160 7.47 11.08 -13.89
CA ARG A 160 8.56 12.06 -13.92
C ARG A 160 8.76 12.65 -15.32
N ALA A 161 8.72 11.82 -16.37
CA ALA A 161 8.97 12.25 -17.74
C ALA A 161 7.82 13.05 -18.36
N MET A 162 6.58 12.82 -17.93
CA MET A 162 5.39 13.50 -18.48
C MET A 162 5.25 14.95 -18.01
N ALA A 163 5.94 15.37 -16.95
CA ALA A 163 6.00 16.77 -16.58
C ALA A 163 7.10 17.46 -17.40
N ALA A 164 6.72 18.47 -18.17
CA ALA A 164 7.60 19.19 -19.08
C ALA A 164 8.70 20.04 -18.39
N ASP A 165 8.78 20.07 -17.06
CA ASP A 165 9.74 20.86 -16.27
C ASP A 165 10.27 20.10 -15.03
N LYS A 166 11.05 20.80 -14.18
CA LYS A 166 11.57 20.26 -12.90
C LYS A 166 10.48 19.84 -11.89
N GLN A 167 9.19 20.13 -12.15
CA GLN A 167 8.06 19.78 -11.30
C GLN A 167 7.68 18.30 -11.40
N GLY A 168 8.17 17.56 -12.41
CA GLY A 168 7.88 16.12 -12.59
C GLY A 168 8.31 15.22 -11.45
N ASN A 169 9.25 15.68 -10.63
CA ASN A 169 9.62 14.94 -9.44
C ASN A 169 8.46 14.84 -8.45
N LYS A 170 7.63 15.88 -8.28
CA LYS A 170 6.55 15.87 -7.27
C LYS A 170 5.50 14.79 -7.59
N PRO A 171 4.86 14.76 -8.77
CA PRO A 171 3.94 13.68 -9.13
C PRO A 171 4.58 12.29 -9.04
N ALA A 172 5.87 12.16 -9.41
CA ALA A 172 6.59 10.90 -9.29
C ALA A 172 6.82 10.46 -7.84
N VAL A 173 7.14 11.38 -6.91
CA VAL A 173 7.24 11.06 -5.47
C VAL A 173 5.88 10.61 -4.94
N ARG A 174 4.79 11.30 -5.31
CA ARG A 174 3.43 10.93 -4.89
C ARG A 174 3.07 9.51 -5.32
N GLU A 175 3.30 9.19 -6.59
CA GLU A 175 3.09 7.84 -7.13
C GLU A 175 3.96 6.80 -6.40
N MET A 176 5.23 7.11 -6.14
CA MET A 176 6.16 6.23 -5.45
C MET A 176 5.70 5.94 -4.01
N LEU A 177 5.36 6.98 -3.24
CA LEU A 177 4.89 6.83 -1.86
C LEU A 177 3.57 6.05 -1.80
N TYR A 178 2.64 6.35 -2.72
CA TYR A 178 1.41 5.59 -2.86
C TYR A 178 1.70 4.09 -3.04
N ARG A 179 2.54 3.72 -4.01
CA ARG A 179 2.86 2.30 -4.28
C ARG A 179 3.54 1.62 -3.11
N ILE A 180 4.54 2.27 -2.51
CA ILE A 180 5.31 1.72 -1.39
C ILE A 180 4.39 1.42 -0.19
N THR A 181 3.51 2.35 0.17
CA THR A 181 2.63 2.19 1.35
C THR A 181 1.57 1.09 1.19
N GLN A 182 1.35 0.56 -0.02
CA GLN A 182 0.47 -0.60 -0.25
C GLN A 182 1.18 -1.94 -0.10
N LYS A 183 2.52 -1.95 -0.03
CA LYS A 183 3.31 -3.19 0.00
C LYS A 183 3.28 -3.83 1.38
N LYS A 184 3.37 -5.16 1.41
CA LYS A 184 3.56 -5.90 2.66
C LYS A 184 4.87 -5.46 3.32
N GLU A 185 4.84 -5.23 4.65
CA GLU A 185 6.03 -4.94 5.47
C GLU A 185 6.91 -3.79 4.94
N TRP A 186 6.30 -2.80 4.29
CA TRP A 186 7.01 -1.77 3.53
C TRP A 186 7.89 -0.83 4.37
N LEU A 187 7.53 -0.61 5.64
CA LEU A 187 8.06 0.49 6.44
C LEU A 187 9.57 0.35 6.70
N SER A 188 10.01 -0.77 7.27
CA SER A 188 11.43 -0.96 7.62
C SER A 188 12.35 -0.91 6.38
N PRO A 189 12.08 -1.67 5.30
CA PRO A 189 12.88 -1.60 4.08
C PRO A 189 12.89 -0.19 3.46
N PHE A 190 11.79 0.55 3.56
CA PHE A 190 11.73 1.91 3.04
C PHE A 190 12.61 2.88 3.83
N LEU A 191 12.59 2.79 5.17
CA LEU A 191 13.44 3.62 6.03
C LEU A 191 14.93 3.37 5.76
N GLU A 192 15.33 2.10 5.56
CA GLU A 192 16.68 1.75 5.13
C GLU A 192 17.03 2.39 3.79
N VAL A 193 16.16 2.26 2.78
CA VAL A 193 16.37 2.87 1.46
C VAL A 193 16.53 4.37 1.56
N LEU A 194 15.73 5.05 2.38
CA LEU A 194 15.87 6.50 2.60
C LEU A 194 17.25 6.83 3.19
N GLY A 195 17.74 6.05 4.15
CA GLY A 195 19.11 6.20 4.67
C GLY A 195 20.17 6.03 3.59
N GLU A 196 20.12 4.91 2.85
CA GLU A 196 21.06 4.59 1.76
C GLU A 196 21.01 5.59 0.59
N ALA A 197 19.86 6.24 0.38
CA ALA A 197 19.66 7.26 -0.65
C ALA A 197 20.13 8.66 -0.21
N GLY A 198 20.60 8.84 1.02
CA GLY A 198 21.00 10.15 1.56
C GLY A 198 19.82 11.00 2.07
N HIS A 199 18.66 10.39 2.29
CA HIS A 199 17.45 10.98 2.86
C HIS A 199 17.20 10.55 4.31
N ALA A 200 18.27 10.37 5.10
CA ALA A 200 18.20 9.90 6.49
C ALA A 200 17.34 10.80 7.40
N ASN A 201 17.29 12.11 7.11
CA ASN A 201 16.41 13.05 7.80
C ASN A 201 14.92 12.74 7.56
N MET A 202 14.54 12.30 6.36
CA MET A 202 13.17 11.87 6.05
C MET A 202 12.84 10.52 6.70
N ALA A 203 13.82 9.61 6.76
CA ALA A 203 13.66 8.36 7.51
C ALA A 203 13.36 8.64 8.99
N ALA A 204 14.08 9.57 9.60
CA ALA A 204 13.87 10.02 10.97
C ALA A 204 12.46 10.60 11.23
N TYR A 205 11.90 11.37 10.29
CA TYR A 205 10.52 11.85 10.39
C TYR A 205 9.49 10.72 10.35
N ILE A 206 9.66 9.77 9.43
CA ILE A 206 8.71 8.66 9.24
C ILE A 206 8.86 7.60 10.34
N SER A 207 10.02 7.50 11.00
CA SER A 207 10.23 6.61 12.16
C SER A 207 9.81 7.23 13.50
N GLY A 208 9.28 8.45 13.51
CA GLY A 208 8.88 9.16 14.73
C GLY A 208 10.04 9.69 15.58
N HIS A 209 11.27 9.69 15.06
CA HIS A 209 12.48 10.14 15.76
C HIS A 209 13.14 11.30 14.98
N PRO A 210 12.53 12.50 14.93
CA PRO A 210 13.09 13.61 14.16
C PRO A 210 14.53 13.91 14.63
N SER A 211 15.48 13.85 13.70
CA SER A 211 16.90 13.99 14.01
C SER A 211 17.22 15.33 14.67
N ALA A 212 18.08 15.30 15.69
CA ALA A 212 18.51 16.44 16.49
C ALA A 212 18.96 17.70 15.70
N SER A 213 19.43 17.53 14.46
CA SER A 213 19.89 18.61 13.58
C SER A 213 18.78 19.55 13.10
N ASN A 214 17.51 19.13 13.17
CA ASN A 214 16.37 19.94 12.74
C ASN A 214 15.66 20.63 13.92
N ARG A 215 16.21 20.54 15.13
CA ARG A 215 15.61 21.17 16.32
C ARG A 215 15.66 22.69 16.31
N CYS A 216 16.39 23.33 15.38
CA CYS A 216 16.56 24.79 15.40
C CYS A 216 15.57 25.57 14.53
N ASP A 217 14.90 24.94 13.55
CA ASP A 217 14.29 25.77 12.49
C ASP A 217 12.76 25.92 12.56
N GLN A 218 11.99 25.09 13.26
CA GLN A 218 10.51 25.11 13.12
C GLN A 218 9.65 24.72 14.36
N TRP A 219 10.08 25.01 15.59
CA TRP A 219 9.24 24.82 16.80
C TRP A 219 8.21 25.94 17.02
N GLY A 220 7.37 26.21 16.02
CA GLY A 220 6.25 27.17 16.14
C GLY A 220 4.86 26.55 15.98
N LYS A 221 4.75 25.25 15.65
CA LYS A 221 3.45 24.60 15.34
C LYS A 221 3.23 23.23 15.99
N LEU A 222 4.18 22.71 16.77
CA LEU A 222 4.15 21.32 17.28
C LEU A 222 3.97 21.18 18.80
N ASP A 223 3.71 22.28 19.52
CA ASP A 223 3.43 22.24 20.97
C ASP A 223 2.11 21.52 21.32
N PHE A 224 1.29 21.13 20.34
CA PHE A 224 0.05 20.39 20.58
C PHE A 224 0.20 18.86 20.66
N LEU A 225 1.34 18.28 20.25
CA LEU A 225 1.49 16.81 20.17
C LEU A 225 2.49 16.22 21.18
N ASN A 226 3.30 17.06 21.84
CA ASN A 226 4.34 16.59 22.75
C ASN A 226 3.79 15.99 24.06
N ASP A 227 2.58 16.38 24.49
CA ASP A 227 2.00 15.86 25.73
C ASP A 227 1.44 14.42 25.61
N HIS A 228 1.29 13.87 24.40
CA HIS A 228 0.73 12.53 24.20
C HIS A 228 1.73 11.47 23.69
N MET A 229 2.90 11.85 23.19
CA MET A 229 3.88 10.88 22.65
C MET A 229 4.84 10.29 23.67
N ILE A 230 4.94 10.83 24.89
CA ILE A 230 5.84 10.30 25.92
C ILE A 230 5.34 8.96 26.49
N LEU A 231 4.06 8.63 26.35
CA LEU A 231 3.47 7.42 26.97
C LEU A 231 3.52 6.15 26.11
N PHE A 232 3.91 6.22 24.83
CA PHE A 232 3.92 5.03 23.95
C PHE A 232 5.29 4.35 23.81
N ASN A 233 6.36 4.96 24.33
CA ASN A 233 7.73 4.52 24.04
C ASN A 233 8.26 3.38 24.93
N ASP A 234 7.53 3.00 25.99
CA ASP A 234 7.95 1.93 26.91
C ASP A 234 7.43 0.53 26.55
N SER A 235 6.75 0.35 25.40
CA SER A 235 6.18 -0.97 25.01
C SER A 235 6.70 -1.55 23.69
N ILE A 236 7.69 -0.94 23.03
CA ILE A 236 8.30 -1.47 21.79
C ILE A 236 9.74 -1.98 22.00
N ILE A 237 10.25 -1.92 23.24
CA ILE A 237 11.50 -2.57 23.61
C ILE A 237 11.20 -3.65 24.66
N HIS A 238 10.65 -4.78 24.20
CA HIS A 238 10.91 -6.13 24.72
C HIS A 238 10.28 -7.20 23.83
#